data_AF-A0A3D2WAE3-F1
#
_entry.id   AF-A0A3D2WAE3-F1
#
_cell.length_a   1.000
_cell.length_b   1.000
_cell.length_c   1.000
_cell.angle_alpha   90.00
_cell.angle_beta   90.00
_cell.angle_gamma   90.00
#
_symmetry.space_group_name_H-M   'P 1'
#
loop_
_entity.id
_entity.type
_entity.pdbx_description
1 polymer ?
#
loop_
_entity_poly.entity_id
_entity_poly.type
_entity_poly.pdbx_seq_one_letter_code
_entity_poly.pdbx_strand_id
1 'polypeptide(L)'
;DPPLDPVTTDSWQAGFRTERGQVSTSVTAYWSEVHNDLFSVVDPEQPTRGFFTNLEGTRRIGLEGSMTIKSIPMLPGASIQGSIAWTRATFETHATLAAPFLEGDEEEEEEEDPDQILPAPVVEPGDRFPLIPAFTAGLAISYERGEYQSDLSLHYVGERFLVGDEGNNEDFGKLAGYALLNLNISRVVGSATLYAEVKNLLNQSYNPFGLISPNVRGPSEEIERFFTPGLPRRMLIGARLRIH
;
A
#
# COMPACT_ATOMS: atom_id res chain seq x y z
N ASP A 1 22.83 -15.34 -12.83
CA ASP A 1 22.91 -14.51 -11.61
C ASP A 1 24.31 -14.58 -11.01
N PRO A 2 24.87 -13.45 -10.57
CA PRO A 2 26.07 -13.45 -9.73
C PRO A 2 25.80 -14.19 -8.40
N PRO A 3 26.84 -14.56 -7.63
CA PRO A 3 26.66 -15.07 -6.28
C PRO A 3 25.83 -14.10 -5.45
N LEU A 4 24.76 -14.59 -4.82
CA LEU A 4 23.88 -13.78 -4.01
C LEU A 4 24.31 -13.81 -2.55
N ASP A 5 24.51 -12.64 -1.97
CA ASP A 5 24.76 -12.48 -0.55
C ASP A 5 23.44 -12.57 0.24
N PRO A 6 23.50 -13.05 1.49
CA PRO A 6 22.33 -13.04 2.35
C PRO A 6 21.86 -11.61 2.61
N VAL A 7 20.55 -11.39 2.44
CA VAL A 7 19.88 -10.15 2.83
C VAL A 7 19.93 -10.03 4.34
N THR A 8 20.45 -8.91 4.85
CA THR A 8 20.49 -8.63 6.30
C THR A 8 19.82 -7.29 6.61
N THR A 9 19.45 -7.06 7.87
CA THR A 9 18.74 -5.83 8.25
C THR A 9 19.19 -5.34 9.61
N ASP A 10 19.49 -4.05 9.69
CA ASP A 10 19.65 -3.32 10.95
C ASP A 10 18.39 -2.49 11.22
N SER A 11 17.67 -2.80 12.30
CA SER A 11 16.45 -2.08 12.66
C SER A 11 16.53 -1.51 14.07
N TRP A 12 16.17 -0.23 14.18
CA TRP A 12 16.03 0.49 15.44
C TRP A 12 14.63 1.06 15.56
N GLN A 13 14.05 0.99 16.76
CA GLN A 13 12.77 1.59 17.07
C GLN A 13 12.80 2.20 18.46
N ALA A 14 12.13 3.33 18.61
CA ALA A 14 11.93 3.99 19.88
C ALA A 14 10.51 4.54 19.94
N GLY A 15 9.85 4.39 21.09
CA GLY A 15 8.47 4.81 21.21
C GLY A 15 8.01 5.03 22.64
N PHE A 16 6.88 5.72 22.75
CA PHE A 16 6.19 5.99 23.99
C PHE A 16 4.79 5.39 23.92
N ARG A 17 4.39 4.71 25.00
CA ARG A 17 3.02 4.24 25.19
C ARG A 17 2.50 4.78 26.50
N THR A 18 1.27 5.29 26.47
CA THR A 18 0.58 5.78 27.66
C THR A 18 -0.78 5.10 27.78
N GLU A 19 -1.14 4.74 29.01
CA GLU A 19 -2.49 4.28 29.36
C GLU A 19 -2.96 5.10 30.55
N ARG A 20 -4.05 5.85 30.36
CA ARG A 20 -4.64 6.69 31.41
C ARG A 20 -6.16 6.58 31.35
N GLY A 21 -6.71 5.86 32.33
CA GLY A 21 -8.15 5.62 32.41
C GLY A 21 -8.68 4.94 31.15
N GLN A 22 -9.56 5.62 30.42
CA GLN A 22 -10.18 5.12 29.18
C GLN A 22 -9.36 5.39 27.92
N VAL A 23 -8.22 6.07 28.03
CA VAL A 23 -7.40 6.50 26.88
C VAL A 23 -6.09 5.73 26.87
N SER A 24 -5.76 5.16 25.72
CA SER A 24 -4.45 4.60 25.39
C SER A 24 -3.89 5.32 24.17
N THR A 25 -2.60 5.65 24.20
CA THR A 25 -1.89 6.25 23.07
C THR A 25 -0.55 5.57 22.88
N SER A 26 -0.08 5.50 21.64
CA SER A 26 1.29 5.10 21.32
C SER A 26 1.84 5.98 20.21
N VAL A 27 3.14 6.26 20.30
CA VAL A 27 3.92 6.85 19.21
C VAL A 27 5.23 6.09 19.10
N THR A 28 5.58 5.62 17.91
CA THR A 28 6.81 4.88 17.64
C THR A 28 7.48 5.48 16.42
N ALA A 29 8.76 5.80 16.54
CA ALA A 29 9.63 6.07 15.40
C ALA A 29 10.47 4.82 15.12
N TYR A 30 10.72 4.55 13.84
CA TYR A 30 11.56 3.44 13.42
C TYR A 30 12.52 3.86 12.30
N TRP A 31 13.64 3.14 12.25
CA TRP A 31 14.64 3.19 11.20
C TRP A 31 15.04 1.76 10.88
N SER A 32 14.99 1.37 9.62
CA SER A 32 15.43 0.05 9.16
C SER A 32 16.28 0.18 7.92
N GLU A 33 17.50 -0.31 7.98
CA GLU A 33 18.42 -0.44 6.85
C GLU A 33 18.44 -1.90 6.41
N VAL A 34 18.16 -2.17 5.15
CA VAL A 34 18.30 -3.49 4.53
C VAL A 34 19.58 -3.47 3.72
N HIS A 35 20.49 -4.38 4.00
CA HIS A 35 21.75 -4.55 3.26
C HIS A 35 21.65 -5.74 2.33
N ASN A 36 22.32 -5.66 1.19
CA ASN A 36 22.30 -6.68 0.14
C ASN A 36 20.87 -7.00 -0.33
N ASP A 37 20.01 -5.98 -0.49
CA ASP A 37 18.61 -6.20 -0.83
C ASP A 37 18.47 -6.77 -2.25
N LEU A 38 17.56 -7.73 -2.45
CA LEU A 38 17.48 -8.48 -3.70
C LEU A 38 16.51 -7.80 -4.67
N PHE A 39 17.04 -7.37 -5.82
CA PHE A 39 16.23 -6.77 -6.88
C PHE A 39 16.49 -7.45 -8.21
N SER A 40 15.45 -7.46 -9.05
CA SER A 40 15.61 -7.75 -10.47
C SER A 40 16.16 -6.50 -11.14
N VAL A 41 17.34 -6.65 -11.72
CA VAL A 41 18.03 -5.61 -12.48
C VAL A 41 18.18 -6.05 -13.92
N VAL A 42 18.58 -5.10 -14.76
CA VAL A 42 18.89 -5.38 -16.15
C VAL A 42 20.31 -4.91 -16.46
N ASP A 43 21.00 -5.66 -17.31
CA ASP A 43 22.29 -5.22 -17.83
C ASP A 43 22.07 -4.01 -18.76
N PRO A 44 22.66 -2.83 -18.48
CA PRO A 44 22.54 -1.66 -19.36
C PRO A 44 23.10 -1.90 -20.77
N GLU A 45 24.04 -2.85 -20.92
CA GLU A 45 24.62 -3.23 -22.22
C GLU A 45 23.81 -4.36 -22.90
N GLN A 46 22.97 -5.08 -22.16
CA GLN A 46 22.08 -6.16 -22.64
C GLN A 46 20.72 -6.11 -21.91
N PRO A 47 19.85 -5.14 -22.23
CA PRO A 47 18.60 -4.88 -21.50
C PRO A 47 17.55 -6.02 -21.55
N THR A 48 17.85 -7.11 -22.25
CA THR A 48 16.96 -8.28 -22.39
C THR A 48 17.27 -9.39 -21.37
N ARG A 49 18.35 -9.28 -20.59
CA ARG A 49 18.70 -10.25 -19.54
C ARG A 49 18.43 -9.69 -18.14
N GLY A 50 17.21 -9.89 -17.66
CA GLY A 50 16.88 -9.69 -16.26
C GLY A 50 17.59 -10.74 -15.37
N PHE A 51 18.25 -10.28 -14.30
CA PHE A 51 18.81 -11.16 -13.28
C PHE A 51 18.59 -10.58 -11.89
N PHE A 52 18.69 -11.43 -10.87
CA PHE A 52 18.67 -10.95 -9.49
C PHE A 52 20.08 -10.59 -9.04
N THR A 53 20.21 -9.43 -8.42
CA THR A 53 21.45 -9.02 -7.74
C THR A 53 21.11 -8.37 -6.40
N ASN A 54 22.11 -8.34 -5.52
CA ASN A 54 22.06 -7.56 -4.30
C ASN A 54 22.34 -6.09 -4.65
N LEU A 55 21.39 -5.19 -4.37
CA LEU A 55 21.67 -3.76 -4.24
C LEU A 55 22.36 -3.50 -2.89
N GLU A 56 23.18 -2.45 -2.79
CA GLU A 56 23.93 -2.15 -1.56
C GLU A 56 22.97 -2.00 -0.37
N GLY A 57 21.87 -1.25 -0.54
CA GLY A 57 20.83 -1.23 0.47
C GLY A 57 19.57 -0.44 0.15
N THR A 58 18.58 -0.63 1.02
CA THR A 58 17.31 0.11 1.02
C THR A 58 16.95 0.53 2.43
N ARG A 59 16.27 1.66 2.58
CA ARG A 59 15.97 2.23 3.90
C ARG A 59 14.49 2.46 4.08
N ARG A 60 13.99 2.17 5.27
CA ARG A 60 12.63 2.50 5.71
C ARG A 60 12.72 3.25 7.03
N ILE A 61 12.34 4.53 6.99
CA ILE A 61 12.17 5.35 8.19
C ILE A 61 10.70 5.72 8.34
N GLY A 62 10.23 5.87 9.57
CA GLY A 62 8.85 6.27 9.77
C GLY A 62 8.48 6.59 11.19
N LEU A 63 7.25 7.09 11.31
CA LEU A 63 6.59 7.40 12.56
C LEU A 63 5.17 6.85 12.51
N GLU A 64 4.81 6.10 13.54
CA GLU A 64 3.48 5.54 13.74
C GLU A 64 2.87 6.12 15.01
N GLY A 65 1.63 6.56 14.92
CA GLY A 65 0.84 7.06 16.04
C GLY A 65 -0.46 6.30 16.14
N SER A 66 -0.87 5.93 17.35
CA SER A 66 -2.19 5.36 17.61
C SER A 66 -2.83 5.95 18.87
N MET A 67 -4.15 5.99 18.86
CA MET A 67 -4.96 6.41 20.00
C MET A 67 -6.21 5.53 20.08
N THR A 68 -6.56 5.10 21.29
CA THR A 68 -7.81 4.41 21.58
C THR A 68 -8.48 5.08 22.78
N ILE A 69 -9.74 5.45 22.61
CA ILE A 69 -10.63 5.91 23.67
C ILE A 69 -11.69 4.82 23.85
N LYS A 70 -11.56 4.02 24.91
CA LYS A 70 -12.43 2.85 25.18
C LYS A 70 -13.85 3.23 25.56
N SER A 71 -14.04 4.43 26.14
CA SER A 71 -15.36 4.92 26.54
C SER A 71 -15.39 6.44 26.50
N ILE A 72 -16.40 7.00 25.85
CA ILE A 72 -16.63 8.44 25.78
C ILE A 72 -17.69 8.84 26.83
N PRO A 73 -17.37 9.68 27.83
CA PRO A 73 -18.30 10.00 28.92
C PRO A 73 -19.64 10.59 28.45
N MET A 74 -19.62 11.40 27.39
CA MET A 74 -20.83 12.03 26.83
C MET A 74 -21.69 11.06 26.00
N LEU A 75 -21.17 9.88 25.65
CA LEU A 75 -21.88 8.86 24.87
C LEU A 75 -21.49 7.45 25.34
N PRO A 76 -22.05 6.97 26.48
CA PRO A 76 -21.76 5.64 27.01
C PRO A 76 -22.00 4.54 25.98
N GLY A 77 -21.03 3.62 25.85
CA GLY A 77 -21.03 2.58 24.82
C GLY A 77 -20.26 2.95 23.56
N ALA A 78 -19.87 4.23 23.39
CA ALA A 78 -19.03 4.66 22.28
C ALA A 78 -17.54 4.49 22.59
N SER A 79 -16.78 4.07 21.58
CA SER A 79 -15.32 4.06 21.58
C SER A 79 -14.77 4.59 20.26
N ILE A 80 -13.55 5.12 20.30
CA ILE A 80 -12.84 5.66 19.13
C ILE A 80 -11.47 5.02 19.07
N GLN A 81 -11.03 4.65 17.88
CA GLN A 81 -9.67 4.24 17.59
C GLN A 81 -9.17 5.07 16.42
N GLY A 82 -7.96 5.62 16.53
CA GLY A 82 -7.32 6.38 15.47
C GLY A 82 -5.88 5.92 15.30
N SER A 83 -5.39 5.93 14.06
CA SER A 83 -4.01 5.67 13.73
C SER A 83 -3.52 6.56 12.59
N ILE A 84 -2.25 6.88 12.61
CA ILE A 84 -1.53 7.53 11.52
C ILE A 84 -0.19 6.85 11.34
N ALA A 85 0.29 6.75 10.11
CA ALA A 85 1.67 6.35 9.83
C ALA A 85 2.25 7.24 8.74
N TRP A 86 3.45 7.74 8.98
CA TRP A 86 4.29 8.37 7.96
C TRP A 86 5.48 7.46 7.71
N THR A 87 5.72 7.12 6.45
CA THR A 87 6.79 6.22 6.03
C THR A 87 7.52 6.82 4.85
N ARG A 88 8.86 6.80 4.92
CA ARG A 88 9.73 7.04 3.78
C ARG A 88 10.52 5.75 3.54
N ALA A 89 10.18 5.06 2.45
CA ALA A 89 10.88 3.87 1.97
C ALA A 89 11.66 4.25 0.72
N THR A 90 12.99 4.14 0.76
CA THR A 90 13.88 4.63 -0.29
C THR A 90 14.94 3.61 -0.71
N PHE A 91 15.32 3.68 -1.97
CA PHE A 91 16.57 3.12 -2.45
C PHE A 91 17.73 3.91 -1.83
N GLU A 92 18.83 3.23 -1.50
CA GLU A 92 20.05 3.86 -1.00
C GLU A 92 21.25 3.56 -1.91
N THR A 93 20.97 3.12 -3.14
CA THR A 93 21.95 2.66 -4.13
C THR A 93 21.59 3.24 -5.50
N HIS A 94 22.61 3.43 -6.33
CA HIS A 94 22.39 3.69 -7.75
C HIS A 94 22.28 2.37 -8.53
N ALA A 95 21.17 2.14 -9.23
CA ALA A 95 20.97 0.92 -10.00
C ALA A 95 20.00 1.11 -11.17
N THR A 96 20.15 0.31 -12.21
CA THR A 96 19.19 0.20 -13.32
C THR A 96 18.34 -1.05 -13.09
N LEU A 97 17.04 -0.85 -12.82
CA LEU A 97 16.14 -1.92 -12.43
C LEU A 97 15.39 -2.51 -13.63
N ALA A 98 14.96 -3.75 -13.49
CA ALA A 98 14.01 -4.34 -14.43
C ALA A 98 12.64 -3.70 -14.27
N ALA A 99 11.94 -3.51 -15.39
CA ALA A 99 10.57 -3.00 -15.41
C ALA A 99 9.69 -3.84 -16.33
N PRO A 100 8.35 -3.87 -16.10
CA PRO A 100 7.42 -4.63 -16.93
C PRO A 100 7.31 -4.18 -18.40
N PHE A 101 7.93 -3.05 -18.76
CA PHE A 101 7.99 -2.51 -20.12
C PHE A 101 9.32 -2.73 -20.82
N LEU A 102 10.27 -3.41 -20.17
CA LEU A 102 11.49 -3.84 -20.83
C LEU A 102 11.21 -5.20 -21.45
N GLU A 103 11.22 -5.26 -22.78
CA GLU A 103 11.00 -6.50 -23.51
C GLU A 103 12.13 -7.51 -23.28
N GLY A 104 11.77 -8.79 -23.27
CA GLY A 104 12.66 -9.89 -22.91
C GLY A 104 13.09 -10.82 -24.04
N ASP A 105 12.59 -10.65 -25.27
CA ASP A 105 12.75 -11.68 -26.31
C ASP A 105 13.47 -11.16 -27.57
N GLU A 106 14.56 -11.85 -27.93
CA GLU A 106 15.43 -11.59 -29.09
C GLU A 106 14.82 -12.00 -30.45
N GLU A 107 13.49 -12.11 -30.63
CA GLU A 107 12.94 -12.78 -31.83
C GLU A 107 12.12 -11.95 -32.81
N GLU A 108 11.80 -10.67 -32.57
CA GLU A 108 11.14 -9.86 -33.61
C GLU A 108 11.84 -8.49 -33.75
N GLU A 109 12.78 -8.41 -34.70
CA GLU A 109 13.18 -7.13 -35.31
C GLU A 109 11.97 -6.58 -36.12
N GLU A 110 10.88 -6.24 -35.45
CA GLU A 110 9.95 -5.26 -36.02
C GLU A 110 10.56 -3.87 -35.83
N GLU A 111 10.37 -2.98 -36.80
CA GLU A 111 10.81 -1.58 -36.69
C GLU A 111 10.04 -0.91 -35.55
N GLU A 112 10.52 -1.06 -34.31
CA GLU A 112 9.97 -0.36 -33.15
C GLU A 112 10.10 1.14 -33.38
N ASP A 113 8.98 1.85 -33.18
CA ASP A 113 8.97 3.31 -33.21
C ASP A 113 9.85 3.81 -32.05
N PRO A 114 10.97 4.52 -32.32
CA PRO A 114 11.90 4.95 -31.28
C PRO A 114 11.26 5.87 -30.23
N ASP A 115 10.09 6.45 -30.53
CA ASP A 115 9.31 7.24 -29.58
C ASP A 115 8.54 6.38 -28.54
N GLN A 116 8.50 5.05 -28.69
CA GLN A 116 7.79 4.11 -27.80
C GLN A 116 8.70 3.35 -26.82
N ILE A 117 10.02 3.52 -26.91
CA ILE A 117 10.98 2.83 -26.04
C ILE A 117 11.25 3.68 -24.79
N LEU A 118 10.72 3.26 -23.63
CA LEU A 118 11.12 3.86 -22.37
C LEU A 118 12.42 3.23 -21.85
N PRO A 119 13.38 4.03 -21.35
CA PRO A 119 14.59 3.50 -20.74
C PRO A 119 14.25 2.75 -19.46
N ALA A 120 15.07 1.76 -19.12
CA ALA A 120 15.00 1.08 -17.84
C ALA A 120 15.05 2.08 -16.67
N PRO A 121 14.23 1.90 -15.62
CA PRO A 121 14.20 2.82 -14.50
C PRO A 121 15.56 2.81 -13.79
N VAL A 122 16.15 3.99 -13.71
CA VAL A 122 17.38 4.24 -12.95
C VAL A 122 16.97 4.79 -11.60
N VAL A 123 17.39 4.12 -10.53
CA VAL A 123 17.19 4.58 -9.15
C VAL A 123 18.46 5.22 -8.61
N GLU A 124 18.29 6.21 -7.76
CA GLU A 124 19.32 6.90 -7.01
C GLU A 124 19.02 6.89 -5.50
N PRO A 125 20.03 7.10 -4.64
CA PRO A 125 19.80 7.23 -3.20
C PRO A 125 18.76 8.31 -2.87
N GLY A 126 17.65 7.90 -2.27
CA GLY A 126 16.54 8.77 -1.89
C GLY A 126 15.27 8.59 -2.73
N ASP A 127 15.35 7.92 -3.87
CA ASP A 127 14.18 7.54 -4.67
C ASP A 127 13.29 6.59 -3.89
N ARG A 128 11.99 6.80 -3.99
CA ARG A 128 10.98 6.11 -3.20
C ARG A 128 10.49 4.85 -3.88
N PHE A 129 10.23 3.86 -3.06
CA PHE A 129 9.62 2.63 -3.50
C PHE A 129 8.24 2.85 -4.14
N PRO A 130 7.95 2.16 -5.25
CA PRO A 130 6.61 2.13 -5.80
C PRO A 130 5.64 1.48 -4.81
N LEU A 131 4.36 1.89 -4.91
CA LEU A 131 3.25 1.37 -4.12
C LEU A 131 3.32 1.59 -2.59
N ILE A 132 4.39 2.17 -2.04
CA ILE A 132 4.49 2.49 -0.61
C ILE A 132 4.03 3.93 -0.36
N PRO A 133 2.88 4.15 0.31
CA PRO A 133 2.37 5.49 0.55
C PRO A 133 3.21 6.23 1.59
N ALA A 134 3.45 7.51 1.37
CA ALA A 134 4.14 8.35 2.35
C ALA A 134 3.35 8.51 3.65
N PHE A 135 2.02 8.46 3.56
CA PHE A 135 1.12 8.68 4.69
C PHE A 135 -0.10 7.78 4.59
N THR A 136 -0.46 7.16 5.72
CA THR A 136 -1.73 6.45 5.90
C THR A 136 -2.40 6.90 7.18
N ALA A 137 -3.73 6.81 7.22
CA ALA A 137 -4.50 7.11 8.42
C ALA A 137 -5.70 6.18 8.56
N GLY A 138 -6.06 5.88 9.80
CA GLY A 138 -7.23 5.10 10.17
C GLY A 138 -8.03 5.82 11.25
N LEU A 139 -9.35 5.75 11.15
CA LEU A 139 -10.27 6.16 12.20
C LEU A 139 -11.39 5.13 12.28
N ALA A 140 -11.72 4.66 13.48
CA ALA A 140 -12.86 3.80 13.74
C ALA A 140 -13.66 4.34 14.92
N ILE A 141 -14.98 4.36 14.77
CA ILE A 141 -15.93 4.74 15.80
C ILE A 141 -16.85 3.55 15.98
N SER A 142 -16.87 3.00 17.19
CA SER A 142 -17.72 1.89 17.55
C SER A 142 -18.73 2.35 18.59
N TYR A 143 -19.96 1.87 18.51
CA TYR A 143 -21.00 2.13 19.49
C TYR A 143 -21.72 0.82 19.81
N GLU A 144 -21.72 0.46 21.08
CA GLU A 144 -22.38 -0.73 21.59
C GLU A 144 -23.34 -0.35 22.73
N ARG A 145 -24.61 -0.71 22.58
CA ARG A 145 -25.62 -0.49 23.62
C ARG A 145 -26.72 -1.54 23.58
N GLY A 146 -26.81 -2.33 24.65
CA GLY A 146 -27.81 -3.37 24.78
C GLY A 146 -27.64 -4.41 23.69
N GLU A 147 -28.63 -4.52 22.80
CA GLU A 147 -28.61 -5.48 21.69
C GLU A 147 -27.90 -4.94 20.43
N TYR A 148 -27.60 -3.64 20.38
CA TYR A 148 -27.13 -2.96 19.17
C TYR A 148 -25.62 -2.75 19.19
N GLN A 149 -25.00 -3.00 18.05
CA GLN A 149 -23.61 -2.64 17.77
C GLN A 149 -23.53 -1.94 16.41
N SER A 150 -22.77 -0.87 16.31
CA SER A 150 -22.44 -0.21 15.05
C SER A 150 -20.98 0.21 15.02
N ASP A 151 -20.34 0.04 13.88
CA ASP A 151 -18.94 0.36 13.63
C ASP A 151 -18.83 1.15 12.33
N LEU A 152 -18.26 2.35 12.40
CA LEU A 152 -17.93 3.18 11.25
C LEU A 152 -16.40 3.29 11.17
N SER A 153 -15.80 2.94 10.03
CA SER A 153 -14.35 3.07 9.84
C SER A 153 -13.99 3.86 8.58
N LEU A 154 -12.94 4.68 8.68
CA LEU A 154 -12.32 5.43 7.60
C LEU A 154 -10.87 5.00 7.48
N HIS A 155 -10.43 4.65 6.27
CA HIS A 155 -9.04 4.31 5.96
C HIS A 155 -8.55 5.17 4.81
N TYR A 156 -7.49 5.94 5.04
CA TYR A 156 -6.84 6.78 4.04
C TYR A 156 -5.49 6.19 3.64
N VAL A 157 -5.23 6.20 2.33
CA VAL A 157 -3.94 5.83 1.73
C VAL A 157 -3.51 6.97 0.82
N GLY A 158 -2.29 7.48 1.04
CA GLY A 158 -1.72 8.55 0.22
C GLY A 158 -1.36 8.13 -1.22
N GLU A 159 -0.91 9.12 -1.99
CA GLU A 159 -0.37 8.88 -3.32
C GLU A 159 0.87 7.99 -3.29
N ARG A 160 1.10 7.27 -4.39
CA ARG A 160 2.15 6.25 -4.54
C ARG A 160 2.68 6.22 -5.96
N PHE A 161 3.97 5.99 -6.13
CA PHE A 161 4.55 5.71 -7.44
C PHE A 161 4.03 4.39 -8.02
N LEU A 162 4.00 4.31 -9.35
CA LEU A 162 3.64 3.11 -10.10
C LEU A 162 4.82 2.15 -10.13
N VAL A 163 4.54 0.85 -10.26
CA VAL A 163 5.60 -0.11 -10.63
C VAL A 163 6.10 0.24 -12.03
N GLY A 164 7.41 0.25 -12.24
CA GLY A 164 8.04 0.79 -13.45
C GLY A 164 8.44 2.27 -13.35
N ASP A 165 8.07 2.98 -12.28
CA ASP A 165 8.51 4.36 -11.98
C ASP A 165 9.38 4.40 -10.72
N GLU A 166 10.24 3.39 -10.55
CA GLU A 166 11.14 3.28 -9.40
C GLU A 166 12.12 4.47 -9.30
N GLY A 167 12.50 5.06 -10.44
CA GLY A 167 13.30 6.29 -10.52
C GLY A 167 12.54 7.58 -10.19
N ASN A 168 11.24 7.48 -9.89
CA ASN A 168 10.40 8.60 -9.44
C ASN A 168 10.34 9.78 -10.44
N ASN A 169 10.36 9.49 -11.74
CA ASN A 169 10.34 10.52 -12.80
C ASN A 169 8.96 11.19 -12.94
N GLU A 170 7.90 10.51 -12.50
CA GLU A 170 6.52 11.00 -12.52
C GLU A 170 5.95 11.32 -13.92
N ASP A 171 6.59 10.86 -15.01
CA ASP A 171 6.11 11.08 -16.39
C ASP A 171 4.69 10.52 -16.61
N PHE A 172 4.38 9.42 -15.93
CA PHE A 172 3.06 8.77 -15.91
C PHE A 172 2.23 9.19 -14.67
N GLY A 173 2.77 10.05 -13.82
CA GLY A 173 2.17 10.46 -12.55
C GLY A 173 2.00 9.30 -11.55
N LYS A 174 1.45 9.64 -10.39
CA LYS A 174 1.25 8.70 -9.27
C LYS A 174 -0.14 8.06 -9.27
N LEU A 175 -0.26 6.93 -8.59
CA LEU A 175 -1.54 6.46 -8.08
C LEU A 175 -2.11 7.51 -7.13
N ALA A 176 -3.31 7.99 -7.43
CA ALA A 176 -4.02 8.89 -6.54
C ALA A 176 -4.27 8.26 -5.17
N GLY A 177 -4.19 9.08 -4.12
CA GLY A 177 -4.63 8.69 -2.78
C GLY A 177 -6.14 8.46 -2.72
N TYR A 178 -6.60 7.68 -1.75
CA TYR A 178 -8.02 7.35 -1.58
C TYR A 178 -8.43 7.18 -0.12
N ALA A 179 -9.73 7.25 0.17
CA ALA A 179 -10.28 7.18 1.52
C ALA A 179 -11.55 6.32 1.59
N LEU A 180 -11.43 5.11 2.13
CA LEU A 180 -12.55 4.17 2.20
C LEU A 180 -13.32 4.31 3.51
N LEU A 181 -14.59 4.68 3.41
CA LEU A 181 -15.55 4.65 4.51
C LEU A 181 -16.28 3.30 4.52
N ASN A 182 -16.36 2.65 5.67
CA ASN A 182 -17.05 1.38 5.87
C ASN A 182 -18.01 1.48 7.05
N LEU A 183 -19.11 0.73 6.98
CA LEU A 183 -20.14 0.67 8.01
C LEU A 183 -20.48 -0.79 8.31
N ASN A 184 -20.52 -1.16 9.58
CA ASN A 184 -21.11 -2.40 10.04
C ASN A 184 -22.15 -2.08 11.11
N ILE A 185 -23.30 -2.74 11.05
CA ILE A 185 -24.34 -2.63 12.06
C ILE A 185 -24.81 -4.05 12.36
N SER A 186 -25.02 -4.36 13.64
CA SER A 186 -25.63 -5.60 14.05
C SER A 186 -26.56 -5.42 15.24
N ARG A 187 -27.48 -6.39 15.37
CA ARG A 187 -28.43 -6.46 16.47
C ARG A 187 -28.65 -7.91 16.90
N VAL A 188 -28.59 -8.16 18.20
CA VAL A 188 -29.02 -9.43 18.79
C VAL A 188 -30.55 -9.49 18.88
N VAL A 189 -31.16 -10.58 18.40
CA VAL A 189 -32.59 -10.86 18.45
C VAL A 189 -32.79 -12.33 18.84
N GLY A 190 -33.05 -12.59 20.12
CA GLY A 190 -33.14 -13.95 20.66
C GLY A 190 -31.81 -14.69 20.54
N SER A 191 -31.81 -15.85 19.85
CA SER A 191 -30.60 -16.64 19.56
C SER A 191 -29.88 -16.23 18.27
N ALA A 192 -30.36 -15.20 17.58
CA ALA A 192 -29.82 -14.73 16.32
C ALA A 192 -29.11 -13.37 16.48
N THR A 193 -28.08 -13.12 15.68
CA THR A 193 -27.52 -11.79 15.45
C THR A 193 -27.80 -11.41 14.00
N LEU A 194 -28.65 -10.42 13.78
CA LEU A 194 -28.88 -9.82 12.46
C LEU A 194 -27.77 -8.80 12.19
N TYR A 195 -27.22 -8.77 10.99
CA TYR A 195 -26.16 -7.84 10.64
C TYR A 195 -26.26 -7.32 9.21
N ALA A 196 -25.73 -6.12 9.01
CA ALA A 196 -25.51 -5.50 7.72
C ALA A 196 -24.10 -4.88 7.70
N GLU A 197 -23.34 -5.21 6.67
CA GLU A 197 -22.01 -4.66 6.38
C GLU A 197 -22.08 -3.93 5.04
N VAL A 198 -21.53 -2.71 5.00
CA VAL A 198 -21.31 -1.94 3.78
C VAL A 198 -19.85 -1.53 3.72
N LYS A 199 -19.11 -2.10 2.77
CA LYS A 199 -17.74 -1.70 2.45
C LYS A 199 -17.74 -0.68 1.32
N ASN A 200 -16.81 0.27 1.37
CA ASN A 200 -16.75 1.40 0.44
C ASN A 200 -18.12 2.09 0.32
N LEU A 201 -18.65 2.54 1.47
CA LEU A 201 -19.99 3.11 1.64
C LEU A 201 -20.27 4.25 0.66
N LEU A 202 -19.27 5.09 0.41
CA LEU A 202 -19.35 6.24 -0.50
C LEU A 202 -19.18 5.86 -1.97
N ASN A 203 -18.96 4.57 -2.27
CA ASN A 203 -18.72 4.06 -3.62
C ASN A 203 -17.60 4.82 -4.34
N GLN A 204 -16.50 5.09 -3.63
CA GLN A 204 -15.31 5.72 -4.20
C GLN A 204 -14.69 4.78 -5.24
N SER A 205 -14.38 5.32 -6.43
CA SER A 205 -13.48 4.68 -7.40
C SER A 205 -12.04 4.94 -6.98
N TYR A 206 -11.22 3.90 -6.91
CA TYR A 206 -9.83 3.98 -6.46
C TYR A 206 -9.00 2.85 -7.07
N ASN A 207 -7.68 3.03 -7.09
CA ASN A 207 -6.74 2.05 -7.64
C ASN A 207 -5.71 1.66 -6.56
N PRO A 208 -5.86 0.49 -5.90
CA PRO A 208 -4.89 0.02 -4.92
C PRO A 208 -3.52 -0.31 -5.53
N PHE A 209 -3.45 -0.63 -6.82
CA PHE A 209 -2.24 -1.02 -7.53
C PHE A 209 -2.22 -0.40 -8.93
N GLY A 210 -1.02 -0.13 -9.42
CA GLY A 210 -0.80 0.23 -10.81
C GLY A 210 0.65 0.08 -11.23
N LEU A 211 0.84 -0.12 -12.52
CA LEU A 211 2.14 -0.26 -13.15
C LEU A 211 2.17 0.46 -14.51
N ILE A 212 3.37 0.63 -15.02
CA ILE A 212 3.66 1.07 -16.38
C ILE A 212 4.05 -0.16 -17.20
N SER A 213 3.43 -0.36 -18.36
CA SER A 213 3.66 -1.52 -19.24
C SER A 213 3.19 -1.21 -20.67
N PRO A 214 3.67 -1.93 -21.70
CA PRO A 214 3.15 -1.86 -23.05
C PRO A 214 1.72 -2.39 -23.12
N ASN A 215 0.87 -1.74 -23.89
CA ASN A 215 -0.47 -2.25 -24.18
C ASN A 215 -0.48 -3.20 -25.38
N VAL A 216 0.05 -4.41 -25.19
CA VAL A 216 0.11 -5.49 -26.22
C VAL A 216 -1.26 -5.96 -26.75
N ARG A 217 -2.37 -5.36 -26.27
CA ARG A 217 -3.74 -5.62 -26.78
C ARG A 217 -4.37 -4.37 -27.40
N GLY A 218 -3.68 -3.24 -27.34
CA GLY A 218 -4.07 -1.97 -27.90
C GLY A 218 -3.69 -1.87 -29.38
N PRO A 219 -4.23 -0.88 -30.10
CA PRO A 219 -3.93 -0.69 -31.52
C PRO A 219 -2.53 -0.13 -31.78
N SER A 220 -1.87 0.44 -30.78
CA SER A 220 -0.56 1.10 -30.90
C SER A 220 0.53 0.50 -30.01
N GLU A 221 0.23 -0.49 -29.18
CA GLU A 221 1.16 -1.14 -28.23
C GLU A 221 1.96 -0.21 -27.29
N GLU A 222 1.60 1.07 -27.26
CA GLU A 222 2.24 2.11 -26.46
C GLU A 222 2.33 1.75 -24.97
N ILE A 223 3.42 2.23 -24.37
CA ILE A 223 3.59 2.15 -22.92
C ILE A 223 2.60 3.09 -22.23
N GLU A 224 1.75 2.50 -21.40
CA GLU A 224 0.74 3.24 -20.66
C GLU A 224 0.57 2.72 -19.23
N ARG A 225 -0.40 3.30 -18.52
CA ARG A 225 -0.68 2.98 -17.12
C ARG A 225 -1.76 1.93 -17.03
N PHE A 226 -1.43 0.84 -16.35
CA PHE A 226 -2.39 -0.19 -15.99
C PHE A 226 -2.75 -0.06 -14.52
N PHE A 227 -4.04 0.04 -14.24
CA PHE A 227 -4.56 0.12 -12.89
C PHE A 227 -5.39 -1.12 -12.56
N THR A 228 -5.22 -1.63 -11.34
CA THR A 228 -6.17 -2.60 -10.77
C THR A 228 -7.27 -1.79 -10.09
N PRO A 229 -8.52 -1.79 -10.58
CA PRO A 229 -9.60 -1.09 -9.90
C PRO A 229 -9.89 -1.74 -8.56
N GLY A 230 -10.06 -0.89 -7.55
CA GLY A 230 -10.48 -1.29 -6.22
C GLY A 230 -11.91 -1.84 -6.19
N LEU A 231 -12.26 -2.54 -5.12
CA LEU A 231 -13.60 -3.11 -4.99
C LEU A 231 -14.64 -1.99 -4.91
N PRO A 232 -15.74 -2.06 -5.70
CA PRO A 232 -16.83 -1.10 -5.59
C PRO A 232 -17.55 -1.26 -4.25
N ARG A 233 -18.57 -0.44 -4.01
CA ARG A 233 -19.42 -0.61 -2.83
C ARG A 233 -19.97 -2.03 -2.77
N ARG A 234 -19.75 -2.71 -1.64
CA ARG A 234 -20.24 -4.06 -1.37
C ARG A 234 -21.15 -4.04 -0.15
N MET A 235 -22.32 -4.66 -0.27
CA MET A 235 -23.28 -4.83 0.83
C MET A 235 -23.46 -6.30 1.15
N LEU A 236 -23.37 -6.66 2.42
CA LEU A 236 -23.64 -8.00 2.93
C LEU A 236 -24.68 -7.88 4.05
N ILE A 237 -25.76 -8.64 3.96
CA ILE A 237 -26.83 -8.68 4.97
C ILE A 237 -27.06 -10.13 5.34
N GLY A 238 -27.16 -10.43 6.64
CA GLY A 238 -27.35 -11.79 7.07
C GLY A 238 -27.76 -11.94 8.53
N ALA A 239 -27.85 -13.19 8.95
CA ALA A 239 -28.10 -13.59 10.32
C ALA A 239 -27.07 -14.64 10.75
N ARG A 240 -26.59 -14.55 12.00
CA ARG A 240 -25.75 -15.56 12.64
C ARG A 240 -26.54 -16.20 13.78
N LEU A 241 -26.72 -17.51 13.74
CA LEU A 241 -27.44 -18.26 14.79
C LEU A 241 -26.44 -18.83 15.78
N ARG A 242 -26.74 -18.70 17.08
CA ARG A 242 -26.02 -19.41 18.14
C ARG A 242 -26.88 -20.58 18.60
N ILE A 243 -26.46 -21.80 18.28
CA ILE A 243 -27.11 -23.03 18.70
C ILE A 243 -26.36 -23.54 19.94
N HIS A 244 -27.09 -23.81 21.02
CA HIS A 244 -26.58 -24.41 22.25
C HIS A 244 -26.71 -25.93 22.20
#